data_AF-A0ABD3UBV5-F1
#
_entry.id   AF-A0ABD3UBV5-F1
#
_cell.length_a   1.000
_cell.length_b   1.000
_cell.length_c   1.000
_cell.angle_alpha   90.00
_cell.angle_beta   90.00
_cell.angle_gamma   90.00
#
_symmetry.space_group_name_H-M   'P 1'
#
loop_
_entity.id
_entity.type
_entity.pdbx_description
1 polymer ?
#
loop_
_entity_poly.entity_id
_entity_poly.type
_entity_poly.pdbx_seq_one_letter_code
_entity_poly.pdbx_strand_id
1 'polypeptide(L)'
;MYRKETRKEYSYWIFPEACSNLTQIISKNDRETLKRRIPISVGGATSIGAGLLKGLEVLNHGSNNSEGSEIILITDGEENTRPYINEVKANIVNRRIVVHTVAVSQTADEKLSDLAQLTNGKSYVYLESNTVSFADAMAQTILSSGPFSTVSTPVNIFSQTLNLTARQEQQMFFYIDEGLGKDTSLCFIGNKLITIHVSVLSPVGDNLSHNISGQKYSCLVFPDVAKAGRYSFSIYPITGATVNALVFSKPISLDTEVVRVSSWLSESSFKANSNQYVSVYTDVQRGRSPVFNATVTAVMQASGDAGKTFSLHDNGAGMSIYI
;
A
#
# COMPACT_ATOMS: atom_id res chain seq x y z
N MET A 1 -31.65 -34.03 30.52
CA MET A 1 -30.63 -32.95 30.50
C MET A 1 -29.32 -33.58 30.03
N TYR A 2 -29.06 -33.58 28.71
CA TYR A 2 -27.79 -34.05 28.17
C TYR A 2 -27.34 -33.02 27.14
N ARG A 3 -26.30 -32.28 27.53
CA ARG A 3 -25.66 -31.20 26.80
C ARG A 3 -24.81 -31.84 25.69
N LYS A 4 -25.24 -31.72 24.44
CA LYS A 4 -24.39 -31.99 23.28
C LYS A 4 -23.40 -30.84 23.15
N GLU A 5 -22.18 -31.05 23.62
CA GLU A 5 -21.05 -30.20 23.28
C GLU A 5 -20.69 -30.43 21.81
N THR A 6 -21.05 -29.47 20.97
CA THR A 6 -20.50 -29.34 19.61
C THR A 6 -19.02 -28.98 19.72
N ARG A 7 -18.15 -29.98 19.54
CA ARG A 7 -16.72 -29.82 19.34
C ARG A 7 -16.51 -28.99 18.08
N LYS A 8 -16.17 -27.70 18.23
CA LYS A 8 -15.67 -26.88 17.13
C LYS A 8 -14.24 -27.33 16.84
N GLU A 9 -14.05 -28.05 15.74
CA GLU A 9 -12.72 -28.31 15.20
C GLU A 9 -12.18 -27.00 14.64
N TYR A 10 -11.25 -26.39 15.35
CA TYR A 10 -10.38 -25.36 14.79
C TYR A 10 -9.25 -26.10 14.10
N SER A 11 -9.20 -26.05 12.76
CA SER A 11 -8.04 -26.52 12.00
C SER A 11 -6.88 -25.55 12.27
N TYR A 12 -5.93 -25.99 13.08
CA TYR A 12 -4.66 -25.30 13.28
C TYR A 12 -3.82 -25.55 12.02
N TRP A 13 -3.74 -24.57 11.12
CA TRP A 13 -2.86 -24.64 9.96
C TRP A 13 -1.40 -24.52 10.43
N ILE A 14 -0.70 -25.66 10.51
CA ILE A 14 0.74 -25.71 10.81
C ILE A 14 1.57 -25.41 9.55
N PHE A 15 0.97 -25.49 8.36
CA PHE A 15 1.63 -25.22 7.08
C PHE A 15 0.81 -24.24 6.22
N PRO A 16 1.47 -23.28 5.55
CA PRO A 16 0.78 -22.33 4.68
C PRO A 16 0.29 -23.02 3.40
N GLU A 17 -0.99 -22.83 3.08
CA GLU A 17 -1.56 -23.22 1.79
C GLU A 17 -1.62 -22.03 0.83
N ALA A 18 -1.41 -22.30 -0.46
CA ALA A 18 -1.58 -21.29 -1.49
C ALA A 18 -3.07 -20.99 -1.65
N CYS A 19 -3.48 -19.77 -1.31
CA CYS A 19 -4.87 -19.33 -1.48
C CYS A 19 -5.27 -19.25 -2.97
N SER A 20 -4.30 -19.10 -3.87
CA SER A 20 -4.47 -19.11 -5.32
C SER A 20 -3.16 -19.48 -6.02
N ASN A 21 -3.24 -20.14 -7.18
CA ASN A 21 -2.14 -20.22 -8.13
C ASN A 21 -1.95 -18.88 -8.87
N LEU A 22 -0.86 -18.76 -9.62
CA LEU A 22 -0.63 -17.63 -10.53
C LEU A 22 -1.77 -17.53 -11.55
N THR A 23 -2.44 -16.38 -11.56
CA THR A 23 -3.55 -16.07 -12.46
C THR A 23 -3.22 -14.77 -13.18
N GLN A 24 -3.23 -14.78 -14.51
CA GLN A 24 -3.12 -13.56 -15.30
C GLN A 24 -4.37 -12.70 -15.08
N ILE A 25 -4.18 -11.45 -14.65
CA ILE A 25 -5.29 -10.51 -14.42
C ILE A 25 -5.58 -9.79 -15.74
N ILE A 26 -6.60 -10.24 -16.47
CA ILE A 26 -7.04 -9.62 -17.73
C ILE A 26 -8.37 -8.87 -17.59
N SER A 27 -9.08 -9.10 -16.48
CA SER A 27 -10.40 -8.52 -16.23
C SER A 27 -10.59 -8.09 -14.76
N LYS A 28 -11.62 -7.27 -14.54
CA LYS A 28 -12.09 -6.94 -13.18
C LYS A 28 -12.52 -8.18 -12.41
N ASN A 29 -13.08 -9.18 -13.10
CA ASN A 29 -13.54 -10.42 -12.45
C ASN A 29 -12.39 -11.26 -11.90
N ASP A 30 -11.24 -11.30 -12.58
CA ASP A 30 -10.04 -11.99 -12.09
C ASP A 30 -9.56 -11.37 -10.77
N ARG A 31 -9.54 -10.02 -10.74
CA ARG A 31 -9.18 -9.26 -9.54
C ARG A 31 -10.15 -9.51 -8.38
N GLU A 32 -11.45 -9.47 -8.63
CA GLU A 32 -12.46 -9.76 -7.59
C GLU A 32 -12.37 -11.21 -7.10
N THR A 33 -11.99 -12.15 -7.97
CA THR A 33 -11.77 -13.55 -7.60
C THR A 33 -10.58 -13.71 -6.67
N LEU A 34 -9.45 -13.05 -6.97
CA LEU A 34 -8.28 -13.05 -6.09
C LEU A 34 -8.58 -12.36 -4.75
N LYS A 35 -9.30 -11.24 -4.77
CA LYS A 35 -9.70 -10.50 -3.57
C LYS A 35 -10.51 -11.37 -2.59
N ARG A 36 -11.45 -12.18 -3.10
CA ARG A 36 -12.25 -13.10 -2.26
C ARG A 36 -11.44 -14.22 -1.62
N ARG A 37 -10.21 -14.49 -2.10
CA ARG A 37 -9.32 -15.53 -1.56
C ARG A 37 -8.39 -15.01 -0.46
N ILE A 38 -8.39 -13.70 -0.19
CA ILE A 38 -7.61 -13.12 0.90
C ILE A 38 -8.22 -13.60 2.24
N PRO A 39 -7.44 -14.25 3.12
CA PRO A 39 -7.94 -14.72 4.41
C PRO A 39 -8.44 -13.57 5.28
N ILE A 40 -9.63 -13.71 5.86
CA ILE A 40 -10.24 -12.72 6.78
C ILE A 40 -10.21 -13.16 8.25
N SER A 41 -9.73 -14.38 8.51
CA SER A 41 -9.51 -14.93 9.84
C SER A 41 -8.09 -15.47 9.91
N VAL A 42 -7.35 -15.04 10.92
CA VAL A 42 -5.99 -15.50 11.19
C VAL A 42 -5.97 -16.23 12.53
N GLY A 43 -5.11 -17.24 12.64
CA GLY A 43 -4.93 -18.01 13.85
C GLY A 43 -3.86 -19.09 13.64
N GLY A 44 -3.21 -19.51 14.72
CA GLY A 44 -2.10 -20.45 14.67
C GLY A 44 -0.75 -19.77 14.84
N ALA A 45 0.30 -20.50 14.46
CA ALA A 45 1.67 -20.04 14.56
C ALA A 45 2.12 -19.34 13.25
N THR A 46 3.23 -18.61 13.30
CA THR A 46 3.74 -17.83 12.17
C THR A 46 5.02 -18.46 11.64
N SER A 47 4.98 -19.00 10.43
CA SER A 47 6.15 -19.49 9.68
C SER A 47 6.30 -18.72 8.38
N ILE A 48 7.15 -17.69 8.38
CA ILE A 48 7.37 -16.82 7.22
C ILE A 48 8.17 -17.57 6.17
N GLY A 49 9.21 -18.32 6.57
CA GLY A 49 9.98 -19.16 5.67
C GLY A 49 9.12 -20.18 4.92
N ALA A 50 8.11 -20.77 5.57
CA ALA A 50 7.17 -21.67 4.88
C ALA A 50 6.34 -20.93 3.83
N GLY A 51 5.87 -19.72 4.15
CA GLY A 51 5.11 -18.88 3.22
C GLY A 51 5.94 -18.51 1.99
N LEU A 52 7.22 -18.16 2.19
CA LEU A 52 8.16 -17.88 1.11
C LEU A 52 8.37 -19.10 0.22
N LEU A 53 8.60 -20.30 0.79
CA LEU A 53 8.74 -21.53 0.01
C LEU A 53 7.46 -21.86 -0.79
N LYS A 54 6.28 -21.63 -0.20
CA LYS A 54 5.02 -21.83 -0.92
C LYS A 54 4.85 -20.83 -2.07
N GLY A 55 5.25 -19.58 -1.86
CA GLY A 55 5.33 -18.58 -2.92
C GLY A 55 6.25 -19.03 -4.07
N LEU A 56 7.44 -19.57 -3.75
CA LEU A 56 8.36 -20.13 -4.75
C LEU A 56 7.73 -21.28 -5.54
N GLU A 57 7.02 -22.18 -4.86
CA GLU A 57 6.29 -23.28 -5.51
C GLU A 57 5.27 -22.75 -6.53
N VAL A 58 4.45 -21.78 -6.12
CA VAL A 58 3.46 -21.13 -7.00
C VAL A 58 4.11 -20.44 -8.20
N LEU A 59 5.23 -19.74 -7.99
CA LEU A 59 5.99 -19.10 -9.08
C LEU A 59 6.56 -20.13 -10.08
N ASN A 60 7.13 -21.23 -9.59
CA ASN A 60 7.71 -22.28 -10.43
C ASN A 60 6.66 -23.06 -11.23
N HIS A 61 5.43 -23.18 -10.73
CA HIS A 61 4.34 -23.82 -11.48
C HIS A 61 3.75 -22.92 -12.57
N GLY A 62 3.76 -21.61 -12.36
CA GLY A 62 3.17 -20.65 -13.32
C GLY A 62 4.14 -20.03 -14.32
N SER A 63 5.45 -20.27 -14.21
CA SER A 63 6.45 -19.71 -15.11
C SER A 63 7.58 -20.70 -15.41
N ASN A 64 8.05 -20.72 -16.67
CA ASN A 64 9.22 -21.53 -17.07
C ASN A 64 10.53 -20.99 -16.50
N ASN A 65 10.53 -19.74 -16.03
CA ASN A 65 11.63 -19.09 -15.33
C ASN A 65 11.05 -18.12 -14.29
N SER A 66 11.40 -18.32 -13.01
CA SER A 66 10.96 -17.47 -11.90
C SER A 66 11.93 -16.31 -11.60
N GLU A 67 13.03 -16.20 -12.33
CA GLU A 67 13.94 -15.05 -12.25
C GLU A 67 13.21 -13.74 -12.58
N GLY A 68 13.42 -12.73 -11.73
CA GLY A 68 12.73 -11.44 -11.85
C GLY A 68 11.27 -11.46 -11.38
N SER A 69 10.76 -12.59 -10.88
CA SER A 69 9.46 -12.63 -10.20
C SER A 69 9.55 -11.90 -8.86
N GLU A 70 8.41 -11.37 -8.42
CA GLU A 70 8.32 -10.58 -7.20
C GLU A 70 7.35 -11.23 -6.20
N ILE A 71 7.69 -11.12 -4.92
CA ILE A 71 6.83 -11.53 -3.79
C ILE A 71 6.57 -10.30 -2.93
N ILE A 72 5.30 -10.05 -2.60
CA ILE A 72 4.93 -9.07 -1.57
C ILE A 72 4.57 -9.85 -0.30
N LEU A 73 5.46 -9.81 0.68
CA LEU A 73 5.31 -10.47 1.98
C LEU A 73 4.67 -9.49 2.98
N ILE A 74 3.46 -9.79 3.44
CA ILE A 74 2.75 -9.00 4.46
C ILE A 74 2.63 -9.85 5.73
N THR A 75 3.16 -9.37 6.86
CA THR A 75 3.25 -10.16 8.10
C THR A 75 3.38 -9.25 9.32
N ASP A 76 2.95 -9.70 10.49
CA ASP A 76 3.25 -9.05 11.78
C ASP A 76 4.74 -9.15 12.16
N GLY A 77 5.51 -10.01 11.48
CA GLY A 77 6.94 -10.19 11.67
C GLY A 77 7.33 -11.09 12.85
N GLU A 78 6.38 -11.68 13.57
CA GLU A 78 6.66 -12.55 14.72
C GLU A 78 6.88 -14.01 14.32
N GLU A 79 7.93 -14.27 13.56
CA GLU A 79 8.26 -15.62 13.09
C GLU A 79 8.63 -16.55 14.25
N ASN A 80 7.76 -17.52 14.55
CA ASN A 80 7.90 -18.40 15.72
C ASN A 80 7.96 -19.89 15.35
N THR A 81 7.74 -20.26 14.08
CA THR A 81 7.72 -21.65 13.62
C THR A 81 8.55 -21.86 12.36
N ARG A 82 9.28 -22.98 12.29
CA ARG A 82 10.10 -23.37 11.13
C ARG A 82 9.26 -23.74 9.90
N PRO A 83 9.83 -23.62 8.69
CA PRO A 83 11.13 -23.03 8.38
C PRO A 83 11.15 -21.50 8.57
N TYR A 84 12.30 -20.99 9.00
CA TYR A 84 12.56 -19.57 9.24
C TYR A 84 13.06 -18.84 7.99
N ILE A 85 12.94 -17.50 7.94
CA ILE A 85 13.51 -16.67 6.85
C ILE A 85 14.99 -17.00 6.60
N ASN A 86 15.79 -17.13 7.67
CA ASN A 86 17.22 -17.41 7.57
C ASN A 86 17.55 -18.76 6.93
N GLU A 87 16.64 -19.73 7.01
CA GLU A 87 16.82 -21.06 6.40
C GLU A 87 16.50 -21.06 4.90
N VAL A 88 15.68 -20.10 4.43
CA VAL A 88 15.18 -20.10 3.05
C VAL A 88 15.73 -18.95 2.20
N LYS A 89 16.25 -17.88 2.81
CA LYS A 89 16.69 -16.66 2.11
C LYS A 89 17.73 -16.91 1.03
N ALA A 90 18.67 -17.84 1.25
CA ALA A 90 19.68 -18.18 0.25
C ALA A 90 19.06 -18.77 -1.03
N ASN A 91 18.00 -19.57 -0.91
CA ASN A 91 17.29 -20.14 -2.06
C ASN A 91 16.57 -19.03 -2.85
N ILE A 92 15.96 -18.07 -2.17
CA ILE A 92 15.28 -16.93 -2.79
C ILE A 92 16.27 -16.07 -3.57
N VAL A 93 17.39 -15.70 -2.95
CA VAL A 93 18.45 -14.89 -3.58
C VAL A 93 19.05 -15.61 -4.79
N ASN A 94 19.36 -16.91 -4.67
CA ASN A 94 19.92 -17.69 -5.78
C ASN A 94 18.97 -17.80 -6.98
N ARG A 95 17.64 -17.75 -6.73
CA ARG A 95 16.61 -17.73 -7.77
C ARG A 95 16.33 -16.34 -8.34
N ARG A 96 17.02 -15.30 -7.84
CA ARG A 96 16.87 -13.91 -8.30
C ARG A 96 15.41 -13.43 -8.22
N ILE A 97 14.75 -13.78 -7.10
CA ILE A 97 13.40 -13.35 -6.79
C ILE A 97 13.47 -12.12 -5.89
N VAL A 98 12.70 -11.09 -6.24
CA VAL A 98 12.62 -9.85 -5.48
C VAL A 98 11.55 -10.01 -4.40
N VAL A 99 11.86 -9.68 -3.15
CA VAL A 99 10.90 -9.74 -2.04
C VAL A 99 10.67 -8.35 -1.49
N HIS A 100 9.46 -7.83 -1.65
CA HIS A 100 8.99 -6.65 -0.93
C HIS A 100 8.36 -7.09 0.39
N THR A 101 8.62 -6.37 1.48
CA THR A 101 8.10 -6.71 2.80
C THR A 101 7.24 -5.58 3.35
N VAL A 102 6.14 -5.97 4.01
CA VAL A 102 5.28 -5.06 4.75
C VAL A 102 5.02 -5.63 6.13
N ALA A 103 5.68 -5.01 7.11
CA ALA A 103 5.51 -5.27 8.53
C ALA A 103 4.20 -4.65 9.03
N VAL A 104 3.29 -5.45 9.57
CA VAL A 104 1.97 -4.99 10.10
C VAL A 104 2.07 -4.57 11.57
N SER A 105 3.17 -4.88 12.24
CA SER A 105 3.42 -4.54 13.63
C SER A 105 4.72 -3.77 13.81
N GLN A 106 4.85 -3.10 14.97
CA GLN A 106 6.07 -2.37 15.36
C GLN A 106 7.19 -3.30 15.83
N THR A 107 6.88 -4.55 16.16
CA THR A 107 7.84 -5.58 16.61
C THR A 107 8.37 -6.42 15.46
N ALA A 108 8.09 -6.01 14.22
CA ALA A 108 8.47 -6.79 13.06
C ALA A 108 10.00 -6.95 12.98
N ASP A 109 10.41 -8.20 12.77
CA ASP A 109 11.79 -8.65 12.84
C ASP A 109 12.69 -7.92 11.81
N GLU A 110 13.90 -7.51 12.23
CA GLU A 110 14.96 -6.94 11.36
C GLU A 110 15.23 -7.84 10.14
N LYS A 111 14.95 -9.15 10.25
CA LYS A 111 15.01 -10.11 9.15
C LYS A 111 14.14 -9.74 7.94
N LEU A 112 13.03 -9.00 8.12
CA LEU A 112 12.19 -8.56 7.00
C LEU A 112 12.85 -7.47 6.17
N SER A 113 13.50 -6.49 6.81
CA SER A 113 14.27 -5.47 6.10
C SER A 113 15.48 -6.07 5.42
N ASP A 114 16.17 -7.00 6.09
CA ASP A 114 17.34 -7.71 5.52
C ASP A 114 16.96 -8.52 4.28
N LEU A 115 15.85 -9.26 4.34
CA LEU A 115 15.38 -10.05 3.19
C LEU A 115 15.05 -9.16 2.00
N ALA A 116 14.34 -8.06 2.23
CA ALA A 116 14.03 -7.10 1.17
C ALA A 116 15.31 -6.52 0.56
N GLN A 117 16.26 -6.08 1.39
CA GLN A 117 17.53 -5.54 0.91
C GLN A 117 18.34 -6.56 0.10
N LEU A 118 18.47 -7.80 0.59
CA LEU A 118 19.22 -8.88 -0.07
C LEU A 118 18.64 -9.24 -1.45
N THR A 119 17.36 -8.99 -1.66
CA THR A 119 16.65 -9.32 -2.90
C THR A 119 16.37 -8.09 -3.76
N ASN A 120 16.92 -6.93 -3.41
CA ASN A 120 16.67 -5.63 -4.05
C ASN A 120 15.18 -5.20 -4.03
N GLY A 121 14.42 -5.70 -3.06
CA GLY A 121 13.06 -5.31 -2.78
C GLY A 121 12.96 -4.08 -1.86
N LYS A 122 11.73 -3.74 -1.48
CA LYS A 122 11.41 -2.61 -0.61
C LYS A 122 10.78 -3.10 0.69
N SER A 123 11.15 -2.48 1.81
CA SER A 123 10.62 -2.79 3.14
C SER A 123 9.78 -1.63 3.65
N TYR A 124 8.58 -1.95 4.14
CA TYR A 124 7.63 -0.98 4.67
C TYR A 124 7.09 -1.42 6.02
N VAL A 125 6.66 -0.44 6.81
CA VAL A 125 5.96 -0.67 8.07
C VAL A 125 4.57 -0.05 7.96
N TYR A 126 3.55 -0.87 8.17
CA TYR A 126 2.18 -0.43 8.37
C TYR A 126 1.96 -0.13 9.85
N LEU A 127 1.48 1.08 10.11
CA LEU A 127 1.01 1.49 11.42
C LEU A 127 -0.49 1.69 11.31
N GLU A 128 -1.29 1.05 12.17
CA GLU A 128 -2.76 1.20 12.15
C GLU A 128 -3.21 2.66 12.30
N SER A 129 -2.41 3.48 12.99
CA SER A 129 -2.62 4.92 13.11
C SER A 129 -2.41 5.70 11.81
N ASN A 130 -1.78 5.10 10.80
CA ASN A 130 -1.38 5.73 9.54
C ASN A 130 -1.61 4.78 8.34
N THR A 131 -2.87 4.42 8.06
CA THR A 131 -3.18 3.51 6.94
C THR A 131 -2.89 4.10 5.55
N VAL A 132 -2.73 5.43 5.48
CA VAL A 132 -2.28 6.16 4.28
C VAL A 132 -0.91 5.67 3.83
N SER A 133 0.06 5.58 4.75
CA SER A 133 1.44 5.20 4.41
C SER A 133 1.53 3.80 3.80
N PHE A 134 0.61 2.89 4.15
CA PHE A 134 0.54 1.55 3.57
C PHE A 134 -0.04 1.52 2.17
N ALA A 135 -1.10 2.30 1.91
CA ALA A 135 -1.62 2.42 0.55
C ALA A 135 -0.58 3.01 -0.40
N ASP A 136 0.16 4.03 0.07
CA ASP A 136 1.28 4.62 -0.67
C ASP A 136 2.43 3.63 -0.84
N ALA A 137 2.81 2.88 0.20
CA ALA A 137 3.83 1.84 0.13
C ALA A 137 3.51 0.76 -0.91
N MET A 138 2.25 0.28 -0.94
CA MET A 138 1.82 -0.71 -1.94
C MET A 138 1.84 -0.12 -3.35
N ALA A 139 1.40 1.13 -3.52
CA ALA A 139 1.46 1.80 -4.83
C ALA A 139 2.92 1.96 -5.30
N GLN A 140 3.83 2.35 -4.42
CA GLN A 140 5.27 2.47 -4.71
C GLN A 140 5.92 1.13 -5.03
N THR A 141 5.51 0.06 -4.35
CA THR A 141 5.96 -1.30 -4.67
C THR A 141 5.68 -1.62 -6.13
N ILE A 142 4.43 -1.43 -6.57
CA ILE A 142 4.00 -1.67 -7.97
C ILE A 142 4.76 -0.78 -8.96
N LEU A 143 5.12 0.45 -8.57
CA LEU A 143 5.90 1.36 -9.42
C LEU A 143 7.37 0.97 -9.53
N SER A 144 7.93 0.31 -8.50
CA SER A 144 9.31 -0.19 -8.52
C SER A 144 9.47 -1.50 -9.30
N SER A 145 8.36 -2.19 -9.56
CA SER A 145 8.30 -3.45 -10.30
C SER A 145 8.46 -3.22 -11.81
N GLY A 146 9.69 -3.27 -12.35
CA GLY A 146 9.99 -3.45 -13.78
C GLY A 146 9.26 -2.55 -14.80
N PRO A 147 9.32 -2.86 -16.12
CA PRO A 147 8.70 -2.05 -17.17
C PRO A 147 7.20 -2.33 -17.32
N PHE A 148 6.49 -2.62 -16.22
CA PHE A 148 5.05 -2.80 -16.27
C PHE A 148 4.41 -1.45 -16.63
N SER A 149 3.59 -1.47 -17.67
CA SER A 149 2.92 -0.31 -18.27
C SER A 149 2.46 0.69 -17.21
N THR A 150 3.08 1.87 -17.22
CA THR A 150 2.84 3.04 -16.36
C THR A 150 1.37 3.51 -16.33
N VAL A 151 0.52 2.92 -17.18
CA VAL A 151 -0.87 3.32 -17.43
C VAL A 151 -1.85 2.43 -16.70
N SER A 152 -1.42 1.24 -16.29
CA SER A 152 -2.18 0.40 -15.39
C SER A 152 -2.00 0.80 -13.92
N THR A 153 -0.89 1.50 -13.60
CA THR A 153 -0.53 1.87 -12.24
C THR A 153 -1.22 3.16 -11.81
N PRO A 154 -2.16 3.08 -10.85
CA PRO A 154 -2.82 4.28 -10.33
C PRO A 154 -1.82 5.19 -9.60
N VAL A 155 -2.09 6.49 -9.67
CA VAL A 155 -1.42 7.53 -8.89
C VAL A 155 -2.33 7.88 -7.72
N ASN A 156 -1.78 7.92 -6.50
CA ASN A 156 -2.46 8.51 -5.36
C ASN A 156 -2.31 10.05 -5.46
N ILE A 157 -3.41 10.74 -5.77
CA ILE A 157 -3.42 12.19 -5.98
C ILE A 157 -3.97 12.97 -4.77
N PHE A 158 -4.55 12.26 -3.80
CA PHE A 158 -5.02 12.86 -2.57
C PHE A 158 -5.01 11.82 -1.47
N SER A 159 -4.40 12.17 -0.34
CA SER A 159 -4.24 11.25 0.78
C SER A 159 -4.29 12.03 2.08
N GLN A 160 -5.30 11.79 2.91
CA GLN A 160 -5.46 12.52 4.17
C GLN A 160 -6.17 11.71 5.26
N THR A 161 -5.65 11.80 6.48
CA THR A 161 -6.34 11.35 7.69
C THR A 161 -7.34 12.41 8.18
N LEU A 162 -8.59 12.03 8.36
CA LEU A 162 -9.70 12.88 8.76
C LEU A 162 -10.29 12.40 10.08
N ASN A 163 -10.42 13.30 11.05
CA ASN A 163 -11.12 13.03 12.31
C ASN A 163 -12.56 13.51 12.20
N LEU A 164 -13.46 12.56 11.88
CA LEU A 164 -14.86 12.85 11.65
C LEU A 164 -15.64 12.89 12.96
N THR A 165 -16.37 13.98 13.20
CA THR A 165 -17.29 14.12 14.33
C THR A 165 -18.70 13.74 13.89
N ALA A 166 -19.40 12.92 14.68
CA ALA A 166 -20.74 12.45 14.34
C ALA A 166 -21.69 13.61 13.98
N ARG A 167 -22.40 13.47 12.86
CA ARG A 167 -23.39 14.41 12.34
C ARG A 167 -22.85 15.81 11.99
N GLN A 168 -21.53 15.95 11.83
CA GLN A 168 -20.90 17.18 11.37
C GLN A 168 -20.30 16.98 9.99
N GLU A 169 -20.82 17.69 9.00
CA GLU A 169 -20.29 17.63 7.64
C GLU A 169 -18.91 18.28 7.57
N GLN A 170 -17.99 17.64 6.86
CA GLN A 170 -16.67 18.18 6.56
C GLN A 170 -16.47 18.26 5.05
N GLN A 171 -16.03 19.42 4.58
CA GLN A 171 -15.75 19.68 3.16
C GLN A 171 -14.27 19.68 2.87
N MET A 172 -13.90 19.09 1.74
CA MET A 172 -12.53 18.92 1.27
C MET A 172 -12.48 19.12 -0.25
N PHE A 173 -11.27 19.20 -0.81
CA PHE A 173 -11.08 19.26 -2.25
C PHE A 173 -9.79 18.54 -2.66
N PHE A 174 -9.75 18.13 -3.93
CA PHE A 174 -8.56 17.60 -4.57
C PHE A 174 -8.52 18.04 -6.04
N TYR A 175 -7.37 17.84 -6.69
CA TYR A 175 -7.17 18.19 -8.10
C TYR A 175 -6.87 16.94 -8.90
N ILE A 176 -7.45 16.86 -10.10
CA ILE A 176 -7.06 15.89 -11.12
C ILE A 176 -6.35 16.64 -12.24
N ASP A 177 -5.14 16.23 -12.57
CA ASP A 177 -4.37 16.78 -13.70
C ASP A 177 -4.91 16.26 -15.04
N GLU A 178 -4.67 17.01 -16.13
CA GLU A 178 -5.11 16.66 -17.50
C GLU A 178 -4.64 15.28 -17.99
N GLY A 179 -3.54 14.76 -17.44
CA GLY A 179 -3.05 13.43 -17.79
C GLY A 179 -3.77 12.27 -17.08
N LEU A 180 -4.60 12.56 -16.08
CA LEU A 180 -5.28 11.60 -15.21
C LEU A 180 -6.79 11.66 -15.41
N GLY A 181 -7.48 10.60 -14.99
CA GLY A 181 -8.94 10.57 -14.95
C GLY A 181 -9.54 9.18 -15.14
N LYS A 182 -8.77 8.25 -15.70
CA LYS A 182 -9.23 6.87 -15.93
C LYS A 182 -9.28 6.08 -14.63
N ASP A 183 -10.31 5.25 -14.47
CA ASP A 183 -10.53 4.41 -13.29
C ASP A 183 -10.39 5.18 -11.95
N THR A 184 -10.89 6.42 -11.92
CA THR A 184 -10.78 7.27 -10.73
C THR A 184 -11.67 6.76 -9.60
N SER A 185 -11.14 6.74 -8.39
CA SER A 185 -11.89 6.32 -7.20
C SER A 185 -11.50 7.10 -5.96
N LEU A 186 -12.51 7.51 -5.19
CA LEU A 186 -12.36 8.08 -3.86
C LEU A 186 -12.66 6.98 -2.81
N CYS A 187 -11.63 6.56 -2.08
CA CYS A 187 -11.66 5.47 -1.14
C CYS A 187 -11.53 5.95 0.31
N PHE A 188 -12.18 5.22 1.22
CA PHE A 188 -12.19 5.51 2.65
C PHE A 188 -11.77 4.27 3.43
N ILE A 189 -10.83 4.43 4.37
CA ILE A 189 -10.42 3.39 5.32
C ILE A 189 -10.64 3.91 6.74
N GLY A 190 -11.62 3.33 7.44
CA GLY A 190 -11.93 3.67 8.83
C GLY A 190 -11.12 2.86 9.84
N ASN A 191 -10.75 3.49 10.95
CA ASN A 191 -10.17 2.80 12.11
C ASN A 191 -11.15 1.79 12.76
N LYS A 192 -12.44 1.94 12.48
CA LYS A 192 -13.54 1.03 12.83
C LYS A 192 -14.55 0.96 11.68
N LEU A 193 -15.62 0.19 11.85
CA LEU A 193 -16.72 0.22 10.88
C LEU A 193 -17.30 1.64 10.80
N ILE A 194 -17.35 2.19 9.59
CA ILE A 194 -17.83 3.54 9.33
C ILE A 194 -19.21 3.50 8.66
N THR A 195 -19.99 4.52 8.98
CA THR A 195 -21.24 4.85 8.29
C THR A 195 -21.19 6.33 7.94
N ILE A 196 -21.02 6.62 6.65
CA ILE A 196 -20.83 7.99 6.11
C ILE A 196 -21.60 8.17 4.80
N HIS A 197 -22.05 9.39 4.55
CA HIS A 197 -22.58 9.85 3.28
C HIS A 197 -21.55 10.74 2.62
N VAL A 198 -21.24 10.48 1.36
CA VAL A 198 -20.23 11.23 0.60
C VAL A 198 -20.90 11.83 -0.62
N SER A 199 -20.63 13.10 -0.88
CA SER A 199 -20.99 13.79 -2.12
C SER A 199 -19.74 14.39 -2.75
N VAL A 200 -19.63 14.31 -4.08
CA VAL A 200 -18.52 14.87 -4.86
C VAL A 200 -19.12 15.73 -5.96
N LEU A 201 -18.67 16.98 -6.05
CA LEU A 201 -18.96 17.91 -7.13
C LEU A 201 -17.73 18.02 -8.03
N SER A 202 -17.94 17.77 -9.32
CA SER A 202 -16.91 17.86 -10.34
C SER A 202 -16.64 19.31 -10.79
N PRO A 203 -15.51 19.56 -11.47
CA PRO A 203 -15.20 20.88 -12.03
C PRO A 203 -16.24 21.38 -13.05
N VAL A 204 -17.01 20.46 -13.65
CA VAL A 204 -18.01 20.75 -14.69
C VAL A 204 -19.45 20.75 -14.17
N GLY A 205 -19.64 20.57 -12.86
CA GLY A 205 -20.95 20.63 -12.21
C GLY A 205 -21.64 19.28 -11.97
N ASP A 206 -21.09 18.17 -12.45
CA ASP A 206 -21.61 16.83 -12.19
C ASP A 206 -21.48 16.46 -10.70
N ASN A 207 -22.51 15.82 -10.14
CA ASN A 207 -22.53 15.35 -8.77
C ASN A 207 -22.54 13.82 -8.70
N LEU A 208 -21.68 13.27 -7.85
CA LEU A 208 -21.66 11.85 -7.49
C LEU A 208 -21.92 11.72 -5.99
N SER A 209 -22.58 10.64 -5.59
CA SER A 209 -22.79 10.35 -4.17
C SER A 209 -22.59 8.88 -3.86
N HIS A 210 -22.18 8.60 -2.63
CA HIS A 210 -21.97 7.24 -2.15
C HIS A 210 -22.32 7.13 -0.67
N ASN A 211 -23.08 6.08 -0.34
CA ASN A 211 -23.48 5.78 1.02
C ASN A 211 -22.72 4.55 1.51
N ILE A 212 -21.93 4.74 2.55
CA ILE A 212 -21.16 3.68 3.19
C ILE A 212 -21.85 3.37 4.51
N SER A 213 -22.15 2.09 4.77
CA SER A 213 -22.83 1.66 5.99
C SER A 213 -22.18 0.40 6.54
N GLY A 214 -21.62 0.51 7.75
CA GLY A 214 -21.07 -0.62 8.50
C GLY A 214 -19.88 -1.30 7.82
N GLN A 215 -19.00 -0.55 7.14
CA GLN A 215 -17.82 -1.10 6.44
C GLN A 215 -16.55 -0.44 6.96
N LYS A 216 -15.42 -1.16 7.05
CA LYS A 216 -14.11 -0.55 7.35
C LYS A 216 -13.48 0.09 6.11
N TYR A 217 -13.81 -0.39 4.92
CA TYR A 217 -13.27 0.08 3.65
C TYR A 217 -14.37 0.16 2.60
N SER A 218 -14.41 1.26 1.86
CA SER A 218 -15.32 1.42 0.70
C SER A 218 -14.80 2.50 -0.24
N CYS A 219 -15.15 2.41 -1.52
CA CYS A 219 -14.78 3.41 -2.52
C CYS A 219 -15.99 3.85 -3.33
N LEU A 220 -16.06 5.15 -3.60
CA LEU A 220 -16.86 5.74 -4.66
C LEU A 220 -16.05 5.68 -5.96
N VAL A 221 -16.54 4.92 -6.94
CA VAL A 221 -15.90 4.79 -8.26
C VAL A 221 -16.56 5.77 -9.22
N PHE A 222 -15.74 6.52 -9.95
CA PHE A 222 -16.21 7.45 -10.96
C PHE A 222 -16.65 6.65 -12.19
N PRO A 223 -17.88 6.88 -12.71
CA PRO A 223 -18.42 6.07 -13.80
C PRO A 223 -17.68 6.31 -15.12
N ASP A 224 -17.28 7.55 -15.37
CA ASP A 224 -16.60 7.99 -16.57
C ASP A 224 -15.18 8.46 -16.28
N VAL A 225 -14.43 8.75 -17.35
CA VAL A 225 -13.12 9.40 -17.24
C VAL A 225 -13.31 10.76 -16.56
N ALA A 226 -12.75 10.90 -15.37
CA ALA A 226 -12.84 12.12 -14.58
C ALA A 226 -12.15 13.29 -15.33
N LYS A 227 -12.75 14.48 -15.26
CA LYS A 227 -12.25 15.68 -15.93
C LYS A 227 -11.11 16.29 -15.15
N ALA A 228 -10.20 16.96 -15.83
CA ALA A 228 -9.18 17.74 -15.17
C ALA A 228 -9.81 18.89 -14.37
N GLY A 229 -9.20 19.25 -13.25
CA GLY A 229 -9.57 20.40 -12.44
C GLY A 229 -9.87 20.06 -10.98
N ARG A 230 -10.50 21.04 -10.30
CA ARG A 230 -10.80 20.99 -8.87
C ARG A 230 -12.11 20.25 -8.60
N TYR A 231 -12.02 19.16 -7.85
CA TYR A 231 -13.17 18.48 -7.26
C TYR A 231 -13.35 18.94 -5.82
N SER A 232 -14.59 19.19 -5.41
CA SER A 232 -14.95 19.36 -4.00
C SER A 232 -15.75 18.16 -3.54
N PHE A 233 -15.49 17.66 -2.33
CA PHE A 233 -16.29 16.59 -1.76
C PHE A 233 -16.64 16.88 -0.31
N SER A 234 -17.84 16.45 0.08
CA SER A 234 -18.32 16.53 1.46
C SER A 234 -18.47 15.13 2.04
N ILE A 235 -18.13 15.00 3.31
CA ILE A 235 -18.39 13.80 4.09
C ILE A 235 -19.33 14.17 5.23
N TYR A 236 -20.49 13.52 5.28
CA TYR A 236 -21.41 13.56 6.41
C TYR A 236 -21.36 12.23 7.18
N PRO A 237 -20.73 12.19 8.36
CA PRO A 237 -20.61 10.99 9.17
C PRO A 237 -21.85 10.75 10.04
N ILE A 238 -22.40 9.53 10.03
CA ILE A 238 -23.45 9.14 10.99
C ILE A 238 -22.84 8.85 12.37
N THR A 239 -21.63 8.31 12.40
CA THR A 239 -20.85 8.01 13.61
C THR A 239 -19.48 8.67 13.56
N GLY A 240 -18.97 9.18 14.68
CA GLY A 240 -17.62 9.72 14.73
C GLY A 240 -16.55 8.64 14.57
N ALA A 241 -15.52 8.91 13.77
CA ALA A 241 -14.46 7.96 13.43
C ALA A 241 -13.22 8.68 12.86
N THR A 242 -12.07 8.02 12.91
CA THR A 242 -10.90 8.46 12.15
C THR A 242 -10.87 7.69 10.84
N VAL A 243 -10.81 8.42 9.73
CA VAL A 243 -10.90 7.87 8.37
C VAL A 243 -9.76 8.39 7.52
N ASN A 244 -9.14 7.51 6.76
CA ASN A 244 -8.18 7.89 5.74
C ASN A 244 -8.93 7.99 4.40
N ALA A 245 -8.91 9.17 3.80
CA ALA A 245 -9.48 9.45 2.49
C ALA A 245 -8.36 9.43 1.44
N LEU A 246 -8.56 8.64 0.39
CA LEU A 246 -7.59 8.36 -0.66
C LEU A 246 -8.23 8.58 -2.02
N VAL A 247 -7.58 9.29 -2.94
CA VAL A 247 -8.02 9.39 -4.34
C VAL A 247 -6.98 8.76 -5.23
N PHE A 248 -7.39 7.70 -5.94
CA PHE A 248 -6.59 7.05 -6.95
C PHE A 248 -7.11 7.42 -8.33
N SER A 249 -6.19 7.70 -9.27
CA SER A 249 -6.53 7.90 -10.68
C SER A 249 -5.43 7.33 -11.57
N LYS A 250 -5.79 6.79 -12.74
CA LYS A 250 -4.84 6.28 -13.72
C LYS A 250 -4.63 7.26 -14.88
N PRO A 251 -3.48 7.16 -15.58
CA PRO A 251 -3.28 7.87 -16.83
C PRO A 251 -4.39 7.57 -17.84
N ILE A 252 -4.81 8.58 -18.60
CA ILE A 252 -5.88 8.45 -19.60
C ILE A 252 -5.46 7.53 -20.75
N SER A 253 -4.18 7.51 -21.13
CA SER A 253 -3.66 6.69 -22.23
C SER A 253 -2.20 6.26 -22.02
N LEU A 254 -1.73 5.31 -22.85
CA LEU A 254 -0.37 4.75 -22.82
C LEU A 254 0.75 5.80 -22.93
N ASP A 255 0.51 6.83 -23.72
CA ASP A 255 1.50 7.88 -24.03
C ASP A 255 1.40 9.07 -23.09
N THR A 256 0.50 9.03 -22.10
CA THR A 256 0.28 10.13 -21.17
C THR A 256 1.29 10.11 -20.05
N GLU A 257 2.23 11.06 -20.07
CA GLU A 257 3.16 11.29 -18.97
C GLU A 257 2.43 11.96 -17.79
N VAL A 258 2.52 11.32 -16.61
CA VAL A 258 1.92 11.83 -15.36
C VAL A 258 3.01 12.13 -14.35
N VAL A 259 2.70 13.04 -13.41
CA VAL A 259 3.62 13.35 -12.31
C VAL A 259 3.70 12.14 -11.37
N ARG A 260 4.92 11.74 -11.05
CA ARG A 260 5.23 10.66 -10.12
C ARG A 260 6.29 11.14 -9.13
N VAL A 261 6.16 10.67 -7.90
CA VAL A 261 7.11 10.90 -6.82
C VAL A 261 7.72 9.55 -6.46
N SER A 262 9.04 9.48 -6.40
CA SER A 262 9.78 8.31 -5.95
C SER A 262 10.74 8.74 -4.85
N SER A 263 10.81 7.98 -3.76
CA SER A 263 11.71 8.30 -2.63
C SER A 263 12.47 7.07 -2.16
N TRP A 264 13.68 7.30 -1.65
CA TRP A 264 14.52 6.26 -1.08
C TRP A 264 15.43 6.85 0.00
N LEU A 265 15.94 5.97 0.87
CA LEU A 265 16.87 6.31 1.92
C LEU A 265 18.30 5.95 1.48
N SER A 266 19.30 6.67 2.00
CA SER A 266 20.72 6.32 1.81
C SER A 266 21.05 4.93 2.37
N GLU A 267 20.40 4.53 3.46
CA GLU A 267 20.54 3.23 4.09
C GLU A 267 19.17 2.68 4.50
N SER A 268 19.01 1.36 4.46
CA SER A 268 17.75 0.65 4.76
C SER A 268 17.75 -0.04 6.13
N SER A 269 18.87 -0.03 6.85
CA SER A 269 19.03 -0.69 8.15
C SER A 269 19.69 0.27 9.13
N PHE A 270 19.01 0.60 10.22
CA PHE A 270 19.53 1.51 11.25
C PHE A 270 19.78 0.72 12.53
N LYS A 271 20.98 0.87 13.10
CA LYS A 271 21.20 0.42 14.47
C LYS A 271 20.72 1.50 15.42
N ALA A 272 19.75 1.16 16.28
CA ALA A 272 19.36 2.02 17.38
C ALA A 272 20.60 2.45 18.19
N ASN A 273 20.73 3.75 18.44
CA ASN A 273 21.86 4.38 19.15
C ASN A 273 23.19 4.48 18.38
N SER A 274 23.16 4.49 17.04
CA SER A 274 24.33 4.88 16.23
C SER A 274 24.22 6.34 15.77
N ASN A 275 25.33 7.06 15.69
CA ASN A 275 25.42 8.40 15.06
C ASN A 275 25.36 8.30 13.52
N GLN A 276 24.50 7.44 12.98
CA GLN A 276 24.39 7.22 11.54
C GLN A 276 23.48 8.27 10.92
N TYR A 277 24.04 9.01 9.96
CA TYR A 277 23.30 10.00 9.20
C TYR A 277 22.47 9.36 8.10
N VAL A 278 21.18 9.68 8.08
CA VAL A 278 20.24 9.17 7.06
C VAL A 278 19.86 10.29 6.10
N SER A 279 20.12 10.09 4.82
CA SER A 279 19.65 11.00 3.78
C SER A 279 18.40 10.45 3.13
N VAL A 280 17.38 11.30 3.02
CA VAL A 280 16.17 11.02 2.25
C VAL A 280 16.34 11.65 0.88
N TYR A 281 16.22 10.85 -0.16
CA TYR A 281 16.23 11.29 -1.55
C TYR A 281 14.81 11.22 -2.12
N THR A 282 14.47 12.15 -3.00
CA THR A 282 13.18 12.14 -3.68
C THR A 282 13.31 12.71 -5.08
N ASP A 283 12.75 12.00 -6.05
CA ASP A 283 12.62 12.43 -7.44
C ASP A 283 11.15 12.73 -7.74
N VAL A 284 10.89 13.90 -8.32
CA VAL A 284 9.58 14.28 -8.85
C VAL A 284 9.70 14.45 -10.35
N GLN A 285 9.06 13.56 -11.10
CA GLN A 285 9.19 13.48 -12.56
C GLN A 285 7.82 13.42 -13.22
N ARG A 286 7.71 14.03 -14.40
CA ARG A 286 6.63 13.80 -15.36
C ARG A 286 7.23 13.08 -16.55
N GLY A 287 6.91 11.79 -16.69
CA GLY A 287 7.58 10.93 -17.67
C GLY A 287 9.08 10.88 -17.42
N ARG A 288 9.89 11.34 -18.38
CA ARG A 288 11.36 11.45 -18.23
C ARG A 288 11.85 12.84 -17.84
N SER A 289 10.94 13.79 -17.63
CA SER A 289 11.28 15.18 -17.35
C SER A 289 11.16 15.49 -15.85
N PRO A 290 12.13 16.16 -15.22
CA PRO A 290 11.99 16.62 -13.84
C PRO A 290 10.89 17.68 -13.72
N VAL A 291 10.19 17.69 -12.59
CA VAL A 291 9.21 18.74 -12.27
C VAL A 291 9.88 19.81 -11.43
N PHE A 292 10.06 21.00 -12.02
CA PHE A 292 10.66 22.15 -11.33
C PHE A 292 9.70 22.80 -10.33
N ASN A 293 10.26 23.41 -9.29
CA ASN A 293 9.52 24.13 -8.23
C ASN A 293 8.49 23.25 -7.50
N ALA A 294 8.71 21.94 -7.45
CA ALA A 294 7.91 21.05 -6.63
C ALA A 294 8.18 21.30 -5.14
N THR A 295 7.14 21.53 -4.35
CA THR A 295 7.25 21.50 -2.89
C THR A 295 7.19 20.06 -2.44
N VAL A 296 8.30 19.56 -1.92
CA VAL A 296 8.39 18.19 -1.43
C VAL A 296 8.57 18.20 0.09
N THR A 297 7.77 17.38 0.76
CA THR A 297 7.76 17.28 2.20
C THR A 297 7.91 15.82 2.61
N ALA A 298 8.91 15.52 3.45
CA ALA A 298 9.10 14.21 4.05
C ALA A 298 8.48 14.20 5.46
N VAL A 299 7.78 13.12 5.81
CA VAL A 299 7.28 12.90 7.16
C VAL A 299 8.00 11.68 7.74
N MET A 300 8.81 11.89 8.77
CA MET A 300 9.46 10.81 9.51
C MET A 300 8.68 10.52 10.78
N GLN A 301 8.25 9.28 10.95
CA GLN A 301 7.48 8.86 12.11
C GLN A 301 8.16 7.70 12.82
N ALA A 302 8.58 7.92 14.06
CA ALA A 302 8.99 6.85 14.95
C ALA A 302 7.75 6.20 15.60
N SER A 303 7.88 4.94 16.00
CA SER A 303 6.82 4.22 16.71
C SER A 303 6.34 5.01 17.93
N GLY A 304 5.05 5.35 17.96
CA GLY A 304 4.42 6.10 19.04
C GLY A 304 4.58 7.63 18.99
N ASP A 305 5.29 8.18 17.99
CA ASP A 305 5.43 9.63 17.79
C ASP A 305 4.40 10.13 16.74
N ALA A 306 4.01 11.40 16.82
CA ALA A 306 3.09 12.07 15.89
C ALA A 306 3.69 12.27 14.48
N GLY A 307 4.99 12.00 14.33
CA GLY A 307 5.75 12.23 13.12
C GLY A 307 6.27 13.66 13.04
N LYS A 308 7.47 13.81 12.47
CA LYS A 308 8.12 15.09 12.21
C LYS A 308 8.15 15.34 10.71
N THR A 309 7.81 16.56 10.33
CA THR A 309 7.70 16.99 8.94
C THR A 309 8.93 17.81 8.56
N PHE A 310 9.55 17.47 7.44
CA PHE A 310 10.76 18.09 6.91
C PHE A 310 10.49 18.55 5.47
N SER A 311 10.90 19.76 5.12
CA SER A 311 10.90 20.20 3.71
C SER A 311 12.15 19.66 3.01
N LEU A 312 11.98 19.07 1.84
CA LEU A 312 13.09 18.68 0.97
C LEU A 312 13.36 19.84 0.00
N HIS A 313 14.59 20.32 -0.02
CA HIS A 313 14.98 21.47 -0.84
C HIS A 313 15.68 21.01 -2.12
N ASP A 314 15.11 21.34 -3.27
CA ASP A 314 15.75 21.22 -4.58
C ASP A 314 16.55 22.51 -4.84
N ASN A 315 17.84 22.52 -4.50
CA ASN A 315 18.72 23.67 -4.75
C ASN A 315 19.83 23.39 -5.77
N GLY A 316 19.70 22.35 -6.60
CA GLY A 316 20.66 22.03 -7.66
C GLY A 316 22.08 21.64 -7.20
N ALA A 317 22.40 21.76 -5.92
CA ALA A 317 23.37 20.93 -5.25
C ALA A 317 22.57 19.71 -4.78
N GLY A 318 22.88 18.48 -5.22
CA GLY A 318 22.19 17.30 -4.66
C GLY A 318 22.25 17.38 -3.14
N MET A 319 21.15 17.72 -2.47
CA MET A 319 21.16 17.99 -1.04
C MET A 319 20.51 16.84 -0.29
N SER A 320 21.41 16.05 0.23
CA SER A 320 21.31 15.19 1.39
C SER A 320 20.65 15.90 2.57
N ILE A 321 19.69 15.24 3.20
CA ILE A 321 19.43 15.49 4.61
C ILE A 321 20.61 14.90 5.39
N TYR A 322 21.19 15.70 6.29
CA TYR A 322 22.10 15.23 7.33
C TYR A 322 21.25 15.08 8.61
N ILE A 323 20.97 13.84 9.02
CA ILE A 323 20.28 13.54 10.30
C ILE A 323 21.25 13.00 11.33
#